data_AF-A0A7X8ZBI6-F1
#
_entry.id   AF-A0A7X8ZBI6-F1
#
_cell.length_a   1.000
_cell.length_b   1.000
_cell.length_c   1.000
_cell.angle_alpha   90.00
_cell.angle_beta   90.00
_cell.angle_gamma   90.00
#
_symmetry.space_group_name_H-M   'P 1'
#
loop_
_entity.id
_entity.type
_entity.pdbx_description
1 polymer ?
#
loop_
_entity_poly.entity_id
_entity_poly.type
_entity_poly.pdbx_seq_one_letter_code
_entity_poly.pdbx_strand_id
1 'polypeptide(L)'
;MKKVVKTITKEVVFYVASDGKEFENKLDCQDYEFEMEYERKVREANHLKYDANKFDWPSMADPHSDHEYLWFRVENKKDLTTFCNSYEGYNLRLRNVDLVEGHVTYPDYICLVDYPNGGGDPAWFTLSEMLEQAKAFLSQFQLDEHGKII
;
A
#
# COMPACT_ATOMS: atom_id res chain seq x y z
N MET A 1 -69.52 6.26 -11.12
CA MET A 1 -68.08 6.45 -10.84
C MET A 1 -67.40 7.03 -12.07
N LYS A 2 -66.69 8.15 -11.93
CA LYS A 2 -65.83 8.67 -13.02
C LYS A 2 -64.42 8.16 -12.80
N LYS A 3 -63.89 7.41 -13.77
CA LYS A 3 -62.50 6.93 -13.78
C LYS A 3 -61.62 8.09 -14.23
N VAL A 4 -60.71 8.53 -13.38
CA VAL A 4 -59.69 9.53 -13.72
C VAL A 4 -58.37 8.79 -13.78
N VAL A 5 -57.77 8.73 -14.97
CA VAL A 5 -56.43 8.16 -15.16
C VAL A 5 -55.46 9.34 -15.15
N LYS A 6 -54.55 9.35 -14.18
CA LYS A 6 -53.43 10.29 -14.11
C LYS A 6 -52.14 9.54 -14.41
N THR A 7 -51.40 10.00 -15.40
CA THR A 7 -50.04 9.55 -15.69
C THR A 7 -49.08 10.42 -14.87
N ILE A 8 -48.22 9.80 -14.06
CA ILE A 8 -47.16 10.48 -13.31
C ILE A 8 -45.85 10.11 -14.00
N THR A 9 -45.16 11.12 -14.54
CA THR A 9 -43.81 10.97 -15.08
C THR A 9 -42.81 11.22 -13.95
N LYS A 10 -41.95 10.25 -13.66
CA LYS A 10 -40.88 10.38 -12.66
C LYS A 10 -39.54 10.30 -13.39
N GLU A 11 -38.77 11.38 -13.33
CA GLU A 11 -37.36 11.34 -13.71
C GLU A 11 -36.57 10.67 -12.57
N VAL A 12 -35.78 9.66 -12.92
CA VAL A 12 -34.84 9.00 -12.00
C VAL A 12 -33.45 9.27 -12.55
N VAL A 13 -32.60 9.91 -11.73
CA VAL A 13 -31.22 10.21 -12.09
C VAL A 13 -30.36 9.06 -11.63
N PHE A 14 -29.66 8.42 -12.58
CA PHE A 14 -28.64 7.41 -12.30
C PHE A 14 -27.27 7.97 -12.69
N TYR A 15 -26.25 7.55 -11.95
CA TYR A 15 -24.84 7.82 -12.22
C TYR A 15 -24.21 6.57 -12.80
N VAL A 16 -23.46 6.71 -13.89
CA VAL A 16 -22.90 5.57 -14.63
C VAL A 16 -21.38 5.62 -14.53
N ALA A 17 -20.80 4.54 -14.02
CA ALA A 17 -19.36 4.30 -13.96
C ALA A 17 -18.75 4.09 -15.36
N SER A 18 -17.42 4.18 -15.47
CA SER A 18 -16.62 4.00 -16.68
C SER A 18 -16.79 2.61 -17.30
N ASP A 19 -17.13 1.60 -16.49
CA ASP A 19 -17.44 0.24 -16.92
C ASP A 19 -18.93 0.01 -17.29
N GLY A 20 -19.77 1.04 -17.15
CA GLY A 20 -21.20 0.99 -17.44
C GLY A 20 -22.09 0.61 -16.25
N LYS A 21 -21.53 0.42 -15.04
CA LYS A 21 -22.32 0.12 -13.83
C LYS A 21 -23.11 1.34 -13.36
N GLU A 22 -24.40 1.14 -13.07
CA GLU A 22 -25.31 2.21 -12.67
C GLU A 22 -25.46 2.30 -11.15
N PHE A 23 -25.54 3.53 -10.64
CA PHE A 23 -25.68 3.86 -9.23
C PHE A 23 -26.77 4.92 -9.04
N GLU A 24 -27.53 4.82 -7.95
CA GLU A 24 -28.55 5.82 -7.60
C GLU A 24 -27.94 7.07 -6.93
N ASN A 25 -26.71 6.95 -6.44
CA ASN A 25 -25.98 8.00 -5.74
C ASN A 25 -24.65 8.28 -6.45
N LYS A 26 -24.31 9.58 -6.55
CA LYS A 26 -23.05 10.03 -7.13
C LYS A 26 -21.85 9.57 -6.32
N LEU A 27 -21.96 9.63 -4.98
CA LEU A 27 -20.86 9.25 -4.08
C LEU A 27 -20.48 7.78 -4.29
N ASP A 28 -21.46 6.88 -4.27
CA ASP A 28 -21.24 5.45 -4.48
C ASP A 28 -20.58 5.15 -5.84
N CYS A 29 -20.98 5.89 -6.89
CA CYS A 29 -20.34 5.80 -8.20
C CYS A 29 -18.88 6.27 -8.17
N GLN A 30 -18.58 7.34 -7.44
CA GLN A 30 -17.22 7.88 -7.31
C GLN A 30 -16.32 6.96 -6.48
N ASP A 31 -16.85 6.39 -5.39
CA ASP A 31 -16.14 5.44 -4.53
C ASP A 31 -15.81 4.17 -5.33
N TYR A 32 -16.74 3.67 -6.14
CA TYR A 32 -16.52 2.52 -7.01
C TYR A 32 -15.42 2.77 -8.06
N GLU A 33 -15.46 3.92 -8.74
CA GLU A 33 -14.40 4.31 -9.70
C GLU A 33 -13.04 4.41 -9.03
N PHE A 34 -13.01 4.97 -7.81
CA PHE A 34 -11.79 5.09 -7.03
C PHE A 34 -11.23 3.70 -6.67
N GLU A 35 -12.06 2.79 -6.17
CA GLU A 35 -11.66 1.42 -5.85
C GLU A 35 -11.14 0.67 -7.09
N MET A 36 -11.82 0.80 -8.24
CA MET A 36 -11.38 0.17 -9.49
C MET A 36 -10.02 0.67 -9.97
N GLU A 37 -9.83 1.99 -9.99
CA GLU A 37 -8.57 2.60 -10.39
C GLU A 37 -7.46 2.21 -9.42
N TYR A 38 -7.78 2.14 -8.13
CA TYR A 38 -6.85 1.72 -7.11
C TYR A 38 -6.42 0.25 -7.27
N GLU A 39 -7.37 -0.68 -7.47
CA GLU A 39 -7.05 -2.07 -7.78
C GLU A 39 -6.20 -2.21 -9.03
N ARG A 40 -6.47 -1.40 -10.06
CA ARG A 40 -5.68 -1.38 -11.29
C ARG A 40 -4.22 -1.03 -10.98
N LYS A 41 -3.99 0.02 -10.21
CA LYS A 41 -2.63 0.42 -9.80
C LYS A 41 -1.94 -0.66 -8.96
N VAL A 42 -2.61 -1.23 -7.96
CA VAL A 42 -2.04 -2.35 -7.16
C VAL A 42 -1.68 -3.54 -8.04
N ARG A 43 -2.49 -3.86 -9.06
CA ARG A 43 -2.17 -4.91 -10.03
C ARG A 43 -0.91 -4.59 -10.84
N GLU A 44 -0.69 -3.32 -11.20
CA GLU A 44 0.54 -2.89 -11.87
C GLU A 44 1.79 -3.11 -11.00
N ALA A 45 1.71 -2.89 -9.69
CA ALA A 45 2.82 -3.13 -8.77
C ALA A 45 3.05 -4.60 -8.38
N ASN A 46 2.17 -5.54 -8.76
CA ASN A 46 2.31 -6.95 -8.35
C ASN A 46 3.62 -7.60 -8.79
N HIS A 47 4.21 -7.19 -9.92
CA HIS A 47 5.48 -7.73 -10.39
C HIS A 47 6.67 -7.34 -9.49
N LEU A 48 6.52 -6.30 -8.67
CA LEU A 48 7.52 -5.86 -7.70
C LEU A 48 7.44 -6.64 -6.38
N LYS A 49 6.31 -7.32 -6.13
CA LYS A 49 6.11 -8.04 -4.86
C LYS A 49 7.20 -9.08 -4.66
N TYR A 50 7.77 -9.06 -3.45
CA TYR A 50 8.79 -9.98 -3.02
C TYR A 50 8.24 -10.89 -1.94
N ASP A 51 8.38 -12.20 -2.15
CA ASP A 51 7.99 -13.19 -1.16
C ASP A 51 9.07 -13.30 -0.07
N ALA A 52 8.81 -12.61 1.05
CA ALA A 52 9.64 -12.64 2.24
C ALA A 52 9.27 -13.77 3.22
N ASN A 53 8.21 -14.54 2.95
CA ASN A 53 7.77 -15.64 3.82
C ASN A 53 8.74 -16.84 3.81
N LYS A 54 9.69 -16.85 2.88
CA LYS A 54 10.74 -17.86 2.79
C LYS A 54 11.87 -17.71 3.83
N PHE A 55 11.86 -16.64 4.64
CA PHE A 55 12.89 -16.38 5.65
C PHE A 55 12.37 -16.67 7.06
N ASP A 56 13.26 -17.21 7.89
CA ASP A 56 13.01 -17.46 9.31
C ASP A 56 13.28 -16.18 10.10
N TRP A 57 12.25 -15.33 10.21
CA TRP A 57 12.34 -14.05 10.92
C TRP A 57 12.35 -14.29 12.45
N PRO A 58 13.19 -13.57 13.23
CA PRO A 58 13.15 -13.65 14.70
C PRO A 58 11.74 -13.35 15.24
N SER A 59 11.37 -13.87 16.41
CA SER A 59 10.03 -13.75 17.04
C SER A 59 9.52 -12.31 17.30
N MET A 60 10.26 -11.28 16.87
CA MET A 60 9.75 -9.93 16.65
C MET A 60 8.70 -9.90 15.50
N ALA A 61 8.64 -10.98 14.72
CA ALA A 61 7.55 -11.41 13.84
C ALA A 61 6.52 -12.26 14.65
N ASP A 62 5.88 -11.63 15.63
CA ASP A 62 4.90 -12.30 16.50
C ASP A 62 3.69 -12.81 15.68
N PRO A 63 3.43 -14.13 15.63
CA PRO A 63 2.28 -14.69 14.93
C PRO A 63 0.92 -14.37 15.60
N HIS A 64 0.92 -13.66 16.73
CA HIS A 64 -0.27 -13.07 17.35
C HIS A 64 -0.49 -11.58 17.00
N SER A 65 0.34 -10.99 16.13
CA SER A 65 0.18 -9.58 15.74
C SER A 65 -0.82 -9.40 14.59
N ASP A 66 -1.72 -8.41 14.72
CA ASP A 66 -2.65 -8.00 13.66
C ASP A 66 -1.96 -7.19 12.54
N HIS A 67 -0.62 -7.26 12.44
CA HIS A 67 0.15 -6.45 11.52
C HIS A 67 0.40 -7.19 10.20
N GLU A 68 0.12 -6.51 9.09
CA GLU A 68 0.35 -7.03 7.74
C GLU A 68 1.66 -6.46 7.16
N TYR A 69 2.53 -7.33 6.64
CA TYR A 69 3.80 -6.93 6.04
C TYR A 69 3.85 -7.36 4.57
N LEU A 70 3.98 -6.40 3.67
CA LEU A 70 4.15 -6.64 2.24
C LEU A 70 5.50 -6.10 1.78
N TRP A 71 6.29 -6.98 1.18
CA TRP A 71 7.61 -6.65 0.68
C TRP A 71 7.59 -6.45 -0.83
N PHE A 72 8.37 -5.48 -1.30
CA PHE A 72 8.55 -5.14 -2.70
C PHE A 72 10.04 -5.01 -2.98
N ARG A 73 10.49 -5.53 -4.12
CA ARG A 73 11.84 -5.33 -4.62
C ARG A 73 11.79 -4.26 -5.71
N VAL A 74 12.59 -3.21 -5.54
CA VAL A 74 12.69 -2.10 -6.50
C VAL A 74 14.10 -2.06 -7.08
N GLU A 75 14.24 -2.19 -8.40
CA GLU A 75 15.54 -2.20 -9.07
C GLU A 75 15.99 -0.80 -9.47
N ASN A 76 15.05 0.14 -9.61
CA ASN A 76 15.29 1.47 -10.18
C ASN A 76 14.14 2.44 -9.87
N LYS A 77 14.31 3.71 -10.27
CA LYS A 77 13.32 4.78 -10.08
C LYS A 77 11.95 4.51 -10.70
N LYS A 78 11.89 3.77 -11.82
CA LYS A 78 10.61 3.42 -12.45
C LYS A 78 9.81 2.48 -11.53
N ASP A 79 10.47 1.47 -10.99
CA ASP A 79 9.86 0.52 -10.05
C ASP A 79 9.40 1.25 -8.78
N LEU A 80 10.22 2.16 -8.25
CA LEU A 80 9.86 3.00 -7.12
C LEU A 80 8.61 3.85 -7.42
N THR A 81 8.57 4.47 -8.61
CA THR A 81 7.42 5.29 -9.04
C THR A 81 6.15 4.44 -9.14
N THR A 82 6.25 3.23 -9.70
CA THR A 82 5.13 2.28 -9.75
C THR A 82 4.67 1.89 -8.35
N PHE A 83 5.58 1.57 -7.43
CA PHE A 83 5.23 1.31 -6.04
C PHE A 83 4.50 2.50 -5.39
N CYS A 84 5.10 3.69 -5.42
CA CYS A 84 4.54 4.89 -4.79
C CYS A 84 3.14 5.22 -5.34
N ASN A 85 2.96 5.25 -6.65
CA ASN A 85 1.67 5.54 -7.28
C ASN A 85 0.61 4.49 -6.95
N SER A 86 1.01 3.25 -6.67
CA SER A 86 0.09 2.15 -6.35
C SER A 86 -0.38 2.16 -4.91
N TYR A 87 0.41 2.72 -4.00
CA TYR A 87 0.14 2.67 -2.56
C TYR A 87 -0.06 4.05 -1.91
N GLU A 88 0.03 5.15 -2.67
CA GLU A 88 -0.21 6.53 -2.19
C GLU A 88 -1.58 6.77 -1.56
N GLY A 89 -2.58 5.93 -1.90
CA GLY A 89 -3.92 5.98 -1.32
C GLY A 89 -3.94 5.59 0.16
N TYR A 90 -2.94 4.82 0.61
CA TYR A 90 -2.89 4.25 1.96
C TYR A 90 -1.85 4.94 2.83
N ASN A 91 -0.76 5.41 2.22
CA ASN A 91 0.19 6.27 2.89
C ASN A 91 0.47 7.51 2.04
N LEU A 92 -0.04 8.65 2.48
CA LEU A 92 0.09 9.94 1.79
C LEU A 92 1.56 10.37 1.59
N ARG A 93 2.50 9.85 2.37
CA ARG A 93 3.94 10.15 2.20
C ARG A 93 4.50 9.57 0.90
N LEU A 94 3.84 8.57 0.31
CA LEU A 94 4.24 7.99 -0.97
C LEU A 94 3.89 8.87 -2.17
N ARG A 95 3.06 9.92 -2.01
CA ARG A 95 2.74 10.87 -3.09
C ARG A 95 3.96 11.62 -3.62
N ASN A 96 5.00 11.77 -2.81
CA ASN A 96 6.22 12.44 -3.20
C ASN A 96 7.34 11.43 -3.45
N VAL A 97 7.42 10.95 -4.70
CA VAL A 97 8.41 9.93 -5.11
C VAL A 97 9.84 10.37 -4.84
N ASP A 98 10.18 11.65 -5.06
CA ASP A 98 11.55 12.14 -4.85
C ASP A 98 11.93 12.15 -3.36
N LEU A 99 10.96 12.39 -2.46
CA LEU A 99 11.18 12.25 -1.02
C LEU A 99 11.42 10.79 -0.65
N VAL A 100 10.63 9.86 -1.18
CA VAL A 100 10.82 8.42 -0.93
C VAL A 100 12.16 7.95 -1.50
N GLU A 101 12.54 8.40 -2.70
CA GLU A 101 13.81 8.06 -3.35
C GLU A 101 15.01 8.45 -2.50
N GLY A 102 14.92 9.52 -1.71
CA GLY A 102 15.96 9.92 -0.76
C GLY A 102 16.30 8.85 0.30
N HIS A 103 15.43 7.86 0.52
CA HIS A 103 15.62 6.75 1.47
C HIS A 103 15.95 5.41 0.79
N VAL A 104 16.07 5.39 -0.55
CA VAL A 104 16.19 4.15 -1.33
C VAL A 104 17.58 4.04 -1.95
N THR A 105 18.25 2.91 -1.74
CA THR A 105 19.50 2.58 -2.45
C THR A 105 19.27 1.40 -3.38
N TYR A 106 19.18 1.66 -4.70
CA TYR A 106 18.85 0.61 -5.66
C TYR A 106 19.98 -0.43 -5.85
N PRO A 107 19.64 -1.72 -6.03
CA PRO A 107 18.33 -2.30 -5.79
C PRO A 107 18.03 -2.37 -4.29
N ASP A 108 16.78 -2.12 -3.92
CA ASP A 108 16.35 -2.13 -2.52
C ASP A 108 15.08 -2.96 -2.32
N TYR A 109 14.75 -3.21 -1.06
CA TYR A 109 13.50 -3.82 -0.65
C TYR A 109 12.72 -2.82 0.21
N ILE A 110 11.47 -2.57 -0.18
CA ILE A 110 10.56 -1.72 0.57
C ILE A 110 9.54 -2.62 1.26
N CYS A 111 9.32 -2.39 2.54
CA CYS A 111 8.23 -3.02 3.28
C CYS A 111 7.10 -2.00 3.47
N LEU A 112 5.88 -2.40 3.15
CA LEU A 112 4.66 -1.73 3.56
C LEU A 112 4.08 -2.48 4.76
N VAL A 113 3.72 -1.75 5.81
CA VAL A 113 3.21 -2.28 7.08
C VAL A 113 1.77 -1.84 7.26
N ASP A 114 0.95 -2.71 7.84
CA ASP A 114 -0.45 -2.47 8.20
C ASP A 114 -1.36 -2.12 7.02
N TYR A 115 -1.15 -2.83 5.91
CA TYR A 115 -1.90 -2.65 4.67
C TYR A 115 -2.40 -4.00 4.13
N PRO A 116 -3.63 -4.10 3.58
CA PRO A 116 -4.71 -3.12 3.69
C PRO A 116 -5.52 -3.33 4.97
N ASN A 117 -5.27 -4.42 5.70
CA ASN A 117 -6.07 -4.88 6.84
C ASN A 117 -5.26 -4.96 8.14
N GLY A 118 -4.21 -4.14 8.29
CA GLY A 118 -3.44 -4.09 9.52
C GLY A 118 -4.19 -3.48 10.69
N GLY A 119 -3.80 -3.85 11.91
CA GLY A 119 -4.33 -3.27 13.15
C GLY A 119 -3.82 -1.86 13.46
N GLY A 120 -2.82 -1.36 12.71
CA GLY A 120 -2.16 -0.07 12.93
C GLY A 120 -2.28 0.93 11.78
N ASP A 121 -1.61 2.08 11.92
CA ASP A 121 -1.53 3.09 10.85
C ASP A 121 -0.54 2.64 9.76
N PRO A 122 -0.92 2.69 8.46
CA PRO A 122 -0.05 2.25 7.38
C PRO A 122 1.30 2.98 7.38
N ALA A 123 2.39 2.21 7.41
CA ALA A 123 3.76 2.72 7.42
C ALA A 123 4.60 2.02 6.36
N TRP A 124 5.79 2.56 6.08
CA TRP A 124 6.76 1.92 5.19
C TRP A 124 8.18 2.23 5.64
N PHE A 125 9.10 1.36 5.25
CA PHE A 125 10.55 1.53 5.43
C PHE A 125 11.32 0.75 4.35
N THR A 126 12.60 1.08 4.15
CA THR A 126 13.48 0.31 3.27
C THR A 126 14.38 -0.63 4.07
N LEU A 127 14.79 -1.74 3.47
CA LEU A 127 15.70 -2.69 4.10
C LEU A 127 17.09 -2.06 4.30
N SER A 128 17.54 -1.24 3.35
CA SER A 128 18.79 -0.49 3.48
C SER A 128 18.77 0.46 4.67
N GLU A 129 17.70 1.24 4.83
CA GLU A 129 17.55 2.16 5.97
C GLU A 129 17.54 1.39 7.30
N MET A 130 16.80 0.28 7.38
CA MET A 130 16.82 -0.58 8.57
C MET A 130 18.23 -1.10 8.89
N LEU A 131 18.97 -1.55 7.87
CA LEU A 131 20.32 -2.06 8.04
C LEU A 131 21.29 -0.98 8.53
N GLU A 132 21.19 0.24 7.98
CA GLU A 132 22.01 1.37 8.41
C GLU A 132 21.72 1.76 9.86
N GLN A 133 20.45 1.86 10.23
CA GLN A 133 20.05 2.17 11.61
C GLN A 133 20.48 1.07 12.58
N ALA A 134 20.37 -0.20 12.20
CA ALA A 134 20.83 -1.32 13.02
C ALA A 134 22.35 -1.27 13.24
N LYS A 135 23.14 -0.97 12.20
CA LYS A 135 24.60 -0.78 12.33
C LYS A 135 24.96 0.39 13.24
N ALA A 136 24.27 1.53 13.07
CA ALA A 136 24.48 2.70 13.90
C ALA A 136 24.15 2.41 15.38
N PHE A 137 23.07 1.67 15.63
CA PHE A 137 22.71 1.22 16.97
C PHE A 137 23.78 0.28 17.56
N LEU A 138 24.21 -0.74 16.82
CA LEU A 138 25.21 -1.70 17.27
C LEU A 138 26.57 -1.06 17.59
N SER A 139 26.93 0.03 16.91
CA SER A 139 28.21 0.73 17.15
C SER A 139 28.33 1.36 18.55
N GLN A 140 27.25 1.40 19.30
CA GLN A 140 27.23 1.86 20.69
C GLN A 140 27.72 0.78 21.68
N PHE A 141 27.91 -0.45 21.22
CA PHE A 141 28.29 -1.59 22.04
C PHE A 141 29.69 -2.10 21.67
N GLN A 142 30.37 -2.73 22.62
CA GLN A 142 31.57 -3.52 22.30
C GLN A 142 31.12 -4.84 21.69
N LEU A 143 31.71 -5.19 20.55
CA LEU A 143 31.42 -6.42 19.83
C LEU A 143 32.63 -7.36 19.90
N ASP A 144 32.38 -8.67 20.00
CA ASP A 144 33.40 -9.70 19.81
C ASP A 144 33.81 -9.81 18.33
N GLU A 145 34.81 -10.65 18.05
CA GLU A 145 35.29 -10.93 16.69
C GLU A 145 34.23 -11.57 15.77
N HIS A 146 33.10 -11.99 16.32
CA HIS A 146 31.96 -12.56 15.61
C HIS A 146 30.76 -11.59 15.51
N GLY A 147 30.91 -10.34 15.97
CA GLY A 147 29.87 -9.32 15.90
C GLY A 147 28.78 -9.45 16.97
N LYS A 148 29.03 -10.18 18.07
CA LYS A 148 28.11 -10.28 19.21
C LYS A 148 28.44 -9.25 20.28
N ILE A 149 27.41 -8.72 20.92
CA ILE A 149 27.55 -7.78 22.04
C ILE A 149 28.20 -8.49 23.23
N ILE A 150 29.23 -7.87 23.83
CA ILE A 150 29.95 -8.32 25.04
C ILE A 150 29.52 -7.50 26.25
#